data_AF-A0A7X8KQ25-F1
#
_entry.id   AF-A0A7X8KQ25-F1
#
_cell.length_a   1.000
_cell.length_b   1.000
_cell.length_c   1.000
_cell.angle_alpha   90.00
_cell.angle_beta   90.00
_cell.angle_gamma   90.00
#
_symmetry.space_group_name_H-M   'P 1'
#
loop_
_entity.id
_entity.type
_entity.pdbx_description
1 polymer ?
#
loop_
_entity_poly.entity_id
_entity_poly.type
_entity_poly.pdbx_seq_one_letter_code
_entity_poly.pdbx_strand_id
1 'polypeptide(L)' 'MGYKKRIIDGLLDINMQAFGATWIKGPKGCGKTTSAAQKAKTVVEFQDEEYRDNLLMIGETSPQKLL' A
#
# COMPACT_ATOMS: atom_id res chain seq x y z
N MET A 1 -20.03 -3.87 -6.30
CA MET A 1 -19.35 -3.77 -7.61
C MET A 1 -17.89 -4.16 -7.40
N GLY A 2 -17.36 -5.13 -8.14
CA GLY A 2 -15.98 -5.61 -7.94
C GLY A 2 -14.91 -4.67 -8.52
N TYR A 3 -13.66 -4.81 -8.05
CA TYR A 3 -12.52 -4.11 -8.63
C TYR A 3 -12.35 -4.45 -10.12
N LYS A 4 -12.12 -3.43 -10.96
CA LYS A 4 -11.79 -3.63 -12.37
C LYS A 4 -10.28 -3.52 -12.54
N LYS A 5 -9.67 -4.58 -13.10
CA LYS A 5 -8.22 -4.64 -13.36
C LYS A 5 -7.78 -3.44 -14.20
N ARG A 6 -6.70 -2.80 -13.77
CA ARG A 6 -6.11 -1.61 -14.40
C ARG A 6 -4.76 -1.98 -15.03
N ILE A 7 -4.30 -1.16 -15.97
CA ILE A 7 -2.99 -1.33 -16.62
C ILE A 7 -1.86 -1.33 -15.58
N ILE A 8 -1.97 -0.47 -14.56
CA ILE A 8 -0.95 -0.37 -13.49
C ILE A 8 -0.77 -1.65 -12.70
N ASP A 9 -1.78 -2.53 -12.62
CA ASP A 9 -1.68 -3.75 -11.80
C ASP A 9 -0.58 -4.70 -12.32
N GLY A 10 -0.39 -4.76 -13.64
CA GLY A 10 0.71 -5.53 -14.24
C GLY A 10 2.06 -4.83 -14.10
N LEU A 11 2.10 -3.50 -14.18
CA LEU A 11 3.33 -2.73 -13.97
C LEU A 11 3.84 -2.87 -12.52
N LEU A 12 2.93 -2.95 -11.55
CA LEU A 12 3.30 -3.20 -10.15
C LEU A 12 3.94 -4.58 -9.98
N ASP A 13 3.43 -5.63 -10.65
CA ASP A 13 4.04 -6.96 -10.58
C ASP A 13 5.48 -6.94 -11.11
N ILE A 14 5.68 -6.33 -12.28
CA ILE A 14 7.00 -6.22 -12.93
C ILE A 14 7.96 -5.44 -12.03
N ASN A 15 7.54 -4.28 -11.53
CA ASN A 15 8.41 -3.44 -10.71
C ASN A 15 8.75 -4.09 -9.37
N MET A 16 7.80 -4.77 -8.73
CA MET A 16 8.05 -5.50 -7.48
C MET A 16 9.02 -6.66 -7.69
N GLN A 17 8.92 -7.39 -8.81
CA GLN A 17 9.87 -8.45 -9.16
C GLN A 17 11.28 -7.91 -9.44
N ALA A 18 11.39 -6.78 -10.14
CA ALA A 18 12.67 -6.21 -10.54
C ALA A 18 13.39 -5.46 -9.40
N PHE A 19 12.66 -4.71 -8.57
CA PHE A 19 13.23 -3.75 -7.62
C PHE A 19 12.87 -4.04 -6.16
N GLY A 20 11.89 -4.89 -5.89
CA GLY A 20 11.42 -5.17 -4.52
C GLY A 20 10.59 -4.04 -3.87
N ALA A 21 10.49 -2.87 -4.51
CA ALA A 21 9.68 -1.75 -4.06
C ALA A 21 9.18 -0.91 -5.25
N THR A 22 8.02 -0.27 -5.09
CA THR A 22 7.45 0.65 -6.10
C THR A 22 6.85 1.88 -5.46
N TRP A 23 7.20 3.07 -5.99
CA TRP A 23 6.61 4.34 -5.57
C TRP A 23 5.49 4.78 -6.51
N ILE A 24 4.25 4.76 -6.04
CA ILE A 24 3.07 5.18 -6.82
C ILE A 24 2.75 6.66 -6.53
N LYS A 25 2.92 7.54 -7.52
CA LYS A 25 2.65 8.99 -7.41
C LYS A 25 1.48 9.42 -8.29
N GLY A 26 0.81 10.51 -7.89
CA GLY A 26 -0.28 11.13 -8.67
C GLY A 26 -1.30 11.89 -7.81
N PRO A 27 -2.24 12.62 -8.44
CA PRO A 27 -3.25 13.44 -7.74
C PRO A 27 -4.15 12.66 -6.77
N LYS A 28 -4.78 13.34 -5.80
CA LYS A 28 -5.78 12.69 -4.92
C LYS A 28 -6.92 12.11 -5.77
N GLY A 29 -7.45 10.95 -5.37
CA GLY A 29 -8.57 10.31 -6.07
C GLY A 29 -8.22 9.53 -7.34
N CYS A 30 -6.97 9.51 -7.82
CA CYS A 30 -6.60 8.72 -9.00
C CYS A 30 -6.45 7.20 -8.75
N GLY A 31 -6.82 6.72 -7.55
CA GLY A 31 -6.90 5.29 -7.25
C GLY A 31 -5.58 4.60 -6.89
N LYS A 32 -4.53 5.34 -6.51
CA LYS A 32 -3.21 4.81 -6.08
C LYS A 32 -3.33 3.80 -4.96
N THR A 33 -3.96 4.21 -3.85
CA THR A 33 -4.15 3.36 -2.67
C THR A 33 -4.93 2.10 -3.02
N THR A 34 -6.00 2.23 -3.81
CA THR A 34 -6.81 1.10 -4.27
C THR A 34 -6.00 0.09 -5.08
N SER A 35 -5.17 0.56 -6.03
CA SER A 35 -4.33 -0.33 -6.85
C SER A 35 -3.19 -0.97 -6.04
N ALA A 36 -2.55 -0.23 -5.13
CA ALA A 36 -1.54 -0.80 -4.22
C ALA A 36 -2.13 -1.90 -3.33
N ALA A 37 -3.32 -1.66 -2.78
CA ALA A 37 -4.03 -2.61 -1.92
C ALA A 37 -4.42 -3.91 -2.63
N GLN A 38 -4.53 -3.94 -3.97
CA GLN A 38 -4.77 -5.19 -4.70
C GLN A 38 -3.56 -6.15 -4.68
N LYS A 39 -2.37 -5.64 -4.35
CA LYS A 39 -1.11 -6.40 -4.36
C LYS A 39 -0.51 -6.55 -2.96
N ALA A 40 -0.82 -5.64 -2.05
CA ALA A 40 -0.29 -5.63 -0.69
C ALA A 40 -0.84 -6.81 0.13
N LYS A 41 0.01 -7.42 0.97
CA LYS A 41 -0.39 -8.42 1.97
C LYS A 41 -0.96 -7.76 3.22
N THR A 42 -0.39 -6.62 3.60
CA THR A 42 -0.84 -5.79 4.72
C THR A 42 -1.00 -4.36 4.24
N VAL A 43 -2.07 -3.70 4.71
CA VAL A 43 -2.35 -2.29 4.44
C VAL A 43 -2.44 -1.56 5.77
N VAL A 44 -1.61 -0.54 5.95
CA VAL A 44 -1.61 0.32 7.13
C VAL A 44 -2.11 1.69 6.72
N GLU A 45 -3.21 2.14 7.33
CA GLU A 45 -3.82 3.43 7.05
C GLU A 45 -3.70 4.35 8.26
N PHE A 46 -3.09 5.51 8.06
CA PHE A 46 -2.88 6.52 9.12
C PHE A 46 -4.02 7.56 9.19
N GLN A 47 -5.12 7.34 8.48
CA GLN A 47 -6.24 8.28 8.48
C GLN A 47 -7.01 8.26 9.80
N ASP A 48 -7.01 7.12 10.49
CA ASP A 48 -7.59 6.99 11.81
C ASP A 48 -6.59 7.47 12.88
N GLU A 49 -6.92 8.60 13.50
CA GLU A 49 -6.07 9.24 14.51
C GLU A 49 -5.98 8.42 15.80
N GLU A 50 -6.98 7.58 16.11
CA GLU A 50 -6.96 6.72 17.31
C GLU A 50 -5.83 5.69 17.24
N TYR A 51 -5.57 5.15 16.04
CA TYR A 51 -4.59 4.09 15.84
C TYR A 51 -3.26 4.58 15.26
N ARG A 52 -3.20 5.80 14.72
CA ARG A 52 -2.03 6.32 14.00
C ARG A 52 -0.74 6.19 14.81
N ASP A 53 -0.72 6.74 16.03
CA ASP A 53 0.50 6.80 16.83
C ASP A 53 0.98 5.41 17.24
N ASN A 54 0.04 4.52 17.56
CA ASN A 54 0.36 3.13 17.87
C ASN A 54 0.91 2.38 16.63
N LEU A 55 0.31 2.58 15.46
CA LEU A 55 0.78 1.98 14.20
C LEU A 55 2.18 2.47 13.83
N LEU A 56 2.46 3.76 14.01
CA LEU A 56 3.79 4.32 13.82
C LEU A 56 4.79 3.71 14.82
N MET A 57 4.44 3.66 16.11
CA MET A 57 5.27 3.05 17.13
C MET A 57 5.57 1.57 16.83
N ILE A 58 4.58 0.78 16.39
CA ILE A 58 4.78 -0.62 16.00
C ILE A 58 5.69 -0.69 14.77
N GLY A 59 5.52 0.18 13.78
CA GLY A 59 6.36 0.25 12.60
C GLY A 59 7.84 0.54 12.91
N GLU A 60 8.11 1.31 13.94
CA GLU A 60 9.48 1.64 14.38
C GLU A 60 10.09 0.56 15.28
N THR A 61 9.29 -0.01 16.20
CA THR A 61 9.80 -0.89 17.27
C THR A 61 9.69 -2.38 16.93
N SER A 62 8.68 -2.78 16.17
CA SER A 62 8.42 -4.19 15.83
C SER A 62 7.73 -4.33 14.46
N PRO A 63 8.41 -3.96 13.35
CA PRO A 63 7.82 -3.93 12.01
C PRO A 63 7.24 -5.28 11.56
N GLN A 64 7.76 -6.41 12.06
CA GLN A 64 7.26 -7.75 11.74
C GLN A 64 5.79 -7.95 12.14
N LYS A 65 5.26 -7.16 13.08
CA LYS A 65 3.84 -7.20 13.45
C LYS A 65 2.91 -6.60 12.39
N LEU A 66 3.46 -5.91 11.38
CA LEU A 66 2.73 -5.30 10.26
C LEU A 66 2.92 -6.06 8.94
N LEU A 67 3.58 -7.23 8.95
CA LEU A 67 3.91 -8.03 7.75
C LEU A 67 3.17 -9.36 7.72
#